data_AF-A0A317VAV4-F1
#
_entry.id   AF-A0A317VAV4-F1
#
_cell.length_a   1.000
_cell.length_b   1.000
_cell.length_c   1.000
_cell.angle_alpha   90.00
_cell.angle_beta   90.00
_cell.angle_gamma   90.00
#
_symmetry.space_group_name_H-M   'P 1'
#
loop_
_entity.id
_entity.type
_entity.pdbx_description
1 polymer ?
#
loop_
_entity_poly.entity_id
_entity_poly.type
_entity_poly.pdbx_seq_one_letter_code
_entity_poly.pdbx_strand_id
1 'polypeptide(L)' 'MPVSTPYAIRIQLNSHKSFRTKQKLAKAQKQNRPIPQWIRLRTGNTIRYNAKRRHWRKTRLGI' A
#
# COMPACT_ATOMS: atom_id res chain seq x y z
N MET A 1 36.74 -10.47 27.78
CA MET A 1 36.52 -11.07 26.44
C MET A 1 35.40 -10.30 25.76
N PRO A 2 35.71 -9.37 24.85
CA PRO A 2 34.72 -8.60 24.09
C PRO A 2 34.32 -9.45 22.85
N VAL A 3 33.14 -9.41 22.25
CA VAL A 3 32.26 -8.27 21.91
C VAL A 3 30.82 -8.76 21.75
N SER A 4 29.89 -7.96 22.27
CA SER A 4 28.46 -7.95 21.94
C SER A 4 28.28 -7.83 20.43
N THR A 5 27.60 -8.79 19.79
CA THR A 5 27.23 -8.72 18.37
C THR A 5 26.14 -7.66 18.17
N PRO A 6 26.41 -6.53 17.51
CA PRO A 6 25.38 -5.54 17.24
C PRO A 6 24.55 -6.01 16.05
N TYR A 7 23.24 -6.11 16.23
CA TYR A 7 22.20 -6.03 15.21
C TYR A 7 22.57 -6.63 13.83
N ALA A 8 22.21 -7.89 13.61
CA ALA A 8 22.08 -8.42 12.25
C ALA A 8 21.04 -7.58 11.49
N ILE A 9 21.50 -6.58 10.74
CA ILE A 9 20.71 -5.86 9.76
C ILE A 9 20.27 -6.91 8.74
N ARG A 10 19.05 -7.44 8.88
CA ARG A 10 18.47 -8.29 7.84
C ARG A 10 18.45 -7.49 6.56
N ILE A 11 19.33 -7.81 5.62
CA ILE A 11 19.27 -7.32 4.25
C ILE A 11 18.06 -7.98 3.62
N GLN A 12 16.88 -7.38 3.83
CA GLN A 12 15.64 -7.83 3.24
C GLN A 12 15.71 -7.48 1.76
N LEU A 13 16.10 -8.45 0.92
CA LEU A 13 16.08 -8.30 -0.53
C LEU A 13 14.65 -7.88 -0.94
N ASN A 14 14.47 -6.62 -1.35
CA ASN A 14 13.15 -6.05 -1.61
C ASN A 14 12.32 -6.86 -2.62
N SER A 15 12.98 -7.63 -3.49
CA SER A 15 12.37 -8.52 -4.48
C SER A 15 11.80 -9.82 -3.88
N HIS A 16 12.45 -10.39 -2.87
CA HIS A 16 12.06 -11.66 -2.25
C HIS A 16 11.04 -11.43 -1.12
N LYS A 17 9.76 -11.39 -1.49
CA LYS A 17 8.63 -11.17 -0.57
C LYS A 17 7.82 -12.45 -0.36
N SER A 18 7.31 -12.64 0.86
CA SER A 18 6.35 -13.71 1.16
C SER A 18 5.02 -13.52 0.40
N PHE A 19 4.28 -14.62 0.21
CA PHE A 19 2.98 -14.58 -0.47
C PHE A 19 1.98 -13.62 0.22
N ARG A 20 1.92 -13.65 1.55
CA ARG A 20 1.05 -12.76 2.36
C ARG A 20 1.34 -11.28 2.07
N THR A 21 2.61 -10.90 2.00
CA THR A 21 3.00 -9.52 1.68
C THR A 21 2.66 -9.17 0.24
N LYS A 22 2.89 -10.07 -0.73
CA LYS A 22 2.49 -9.88 -2.14
C LYS A 22 0.98 -9.67 -2.28
N GLN A 23 0.17 -10.45 -1.59
CA GLN A 23 -1.29 -10.31 -1.62
C GLN A 23 -1.76 -8.95 -1.09
N LYS A 24 -1.17 -8.48 0.02
CA LYS A 24 -1.46 -7.13 0.56
C LYS A 24 -1.06 -6.02 -0.41
N LEU A 25 0.11 -6.13 -1.05
CA LEU A 25 0.58 -5.17 -2.05
C LEU A 25 -0.35 -5.13 -3.27
N ALA A 26 -0.76 -6.29 -3.79
CA ALA A 26 -1.69 -6.39 -4.91
C ALA A 26 -3.06 -5.78 -4.57
N LYS A 27 -3.59 -6.03 -3.37
CA LYS A 27 -4.85 -5.43 -2.90
C LYS A 27 -4.74 -3.91 -2.79
N ALA A 28 -3.64 -3.40 -2.24
CA ALA A 28 -3.39 -1.97 -2.12
C ALA A 28 -3.28 -1.29 -3.49
N GLN A 29 -2.66 -1.95 -4.47
CA GLN A 29 -2.61 -1.48 -5.86
C GLN A 29 -4.02 -1.44 -6.46
N LYS A 30 -4.81 -2.51 -6.30
CA LYS A 30 -6.18 -2.59 -6.83
C LYS A 30 -7.10 -1.52 -6.23
N GLN A 31 -6.94 -1.17 -4.95
CA GLN A 31 -7.71 -0.12 -4.29
C GLN A 31 -7.36 1.29 -4.77
N ASN A 32 -6.14 1.49 -5.28
CA ASN A 32 -5.61 2.81 -5.65
C ASN A 32 -6.08 3.27 -7.04
N ARG A 33 -7.40 3.28 -7.26
CA ARG A 33 -8.05 3.63 -8.53
C ARG A 33 -9.01 4.82 -8.38
N PRO A 34 -9.25 5.61 -9.45
CA PRO A 34 -10.27 6.65 -9.45
C PRO A 34 -11.67 6.06 -9.36
N ILE A 35 -12.64 6.90 -8.99
CA ILE A 35 -14.06 6.53 -8.95
C ILE A 35 -14.60 6.44 -10.38
N PRO A 36 -15.36 5.40 -10.74
CA PRO A 36 -16.06 5.29 -12.02
C PRO A 36 -17.04 6.44 -12.28
N GLN A 37 -17.15 6.87 -13.54
CA GLN A 37 -18.00 8.00 -13.92
C GLN A 37 -19.48 7.77 -13.63
N TRP A 38 -20.01 6.59 -13.94
CA TRP A 38 -21.44 6.27 -13.72
C TRP A 38 -21.86 6.42 -12.25
N ILE A 39 -20.94 6.22 -11.29
CA ILE A 39 -21.22 6.44 -9.87
C ILE A 39 -21.53 7.92 -9.61
N ARG A 40 -20.80 8.85 -10.25
CA ARG A 40 -21.04 10.29 -10.12
C ARG A 40 -22.40 10.72 -10.65
N LEU A 41 -22.90 9.99 -11.66
CA LEU A 41 -24.18 10.25 -12.30
C LEU A 41 -25.38 9.67 -11.53
N ARG A 42 -25.15 8.90 -10.47
CA ARG A 42 -26.23 8.38 -9.62
C ARG A 42 -26.91 9.53 -8.86
N THR A 43 -28.24 9.56 -8.89
CA THR A 43 -29.05 10.51 -8.15
C THR A 43 -28.78 10.42 -6.65
N GLY A 44 -28.71 11.57 -5.97
CA GLY A 44 -28.46 11.66 -4.52
C GLY A 44 -27.02 11.32 -4.09
N ASN A 45 -26.07 11.17 -5.03
CA ASN A 45 -24.70 10.83 -4.68
C ASN A 45 -23.83 12.06 -4.33
N THR A 46 -23.31 12.08 -3.11
CA THR A 46 -22.39 13.10 -2.59
C THR A 46 -20.92 12.79 -2.87
N ILE A 47 -20.59 11.56 -3.30
CA ILE A 47 -19.22 11.10 -3.49
C ILE A 47 -18.66 11.60 -4.84
N ARG A 48 -17.65 12.49 -4.79
CA ARG A 48 -17.02 13.11 -5.99
C ARG A 48 -15.65 12.51 -6.35
N TYR A 49 -14.84 12.19 -5.34
CA TYR A 49 -13.49 11.66 -5.49
C TYR A 49 -13.18 10.59 -4.43
N ASN A 50 -12.15 9.76 -4.69
CA ASN A 50 -11.72 8.72 -3.75
C ASN A 50 -10.77 9.33 -2.71
N ALA A 51 -11.29 9.68 -1.54
CA ALA A 51 -10.51 10.27 -0.45
C ALA A 51 -9.41 9.33 0.09
N LYS A 52 -9.58 8.00 -0.07
CA LYS A 52 -8.61 6.99 0.39
C LYS A 52 -7.59 6.61 -0.70
N ARG A 53 -7.56 7.33 -1.83
CA ARG A 53 -6.56 7.12 -2.89
C ARG A 53 -5.17 7.51 -2.35
N ARG A 54 -4.16 6.73 -2.71
CA ARG A 54 -2.82 6.83 -2.12
C ARG A 54 -1.76 7.18 -3.17
N HIS A 55 -0.80 8.03 -2.84
CA HIS A 55 0.40 8.22 -3.66
C HIS A 55 1.63 7.61 -2.96
N TRP A 56 2.43 6.85 -3.70
CA TRP A 56 3.54 6.08 -3.13
C TRP A 56 4.67 6.95 -2.55
N ARG A 57 4.85 8.18 -3.04
CA ARG A 57 5.81 9.15 -2.47
C ARG A 57 5.29 9.84 -1.21
N LYS A 58 3.97 10.03 -1.07
CA LYS A 58 3.37 10.80 0.04
C LYS A 58 3.10 9.94 1.27
N THR A 59 2.63 8.70 1.09
CA THR A 59 2.25 7.83 2.21
C THR A 59 2.71 6.39 2.02
N ARG A 60 3.37 5.85 3.05
CA ARG A 60 3.89 4.48 3.11
C ARG A 60 2.79 3.51 3.57
N LEU A 61 2.90 2.23 3.21
CA LEU A 61 1.90 1.21 3.49
C LEU A 61 2.05 0.53 4.86
N GLY A 62 3.22 0.65 5.51
CA GLY A 62 3.48 0.08 6.84
C GLY A 62 3.28 -1.44 6.92
N ILE A 63 3.71 -2.18 5.90
CA ILE A 63 3.55 -3.65 5.77
C ILE A 63 4.92 -4.31 5.81
#